data_AF-A0A817KGU9-F1
#
_entry.id   AF-A0A817KGU9-F1
#
_cell.length_a   1.000
_cell.length_b   1.000
_cell.length_c   1.000
_cell.angle_alpha   90.00
_cell.angle_beta   90.00
_cell.angle_gamma   90.00
#
_symmetry.space_group_name_H-M   'P 1'
#
loop_
_entity.id
_entity.type
_entity.pdbx_description
1 polymer ?
#
loop_
_entity_poly.entity_id
_entity_poly.type
_entity_poly.pdbx_seq_one_letter_code
_entity_poly.pdbx_strand_id
1 'polypeptide(L)'
;MCWAHMKKKVENRICHLDNKDIEKELMKDIKMLHLSSSKSVFKLASSLFMKKWNMNNKQKKQSILDFLNYFDNEWLQSNDGWYEGIQMYAPSRKKALEATNKAIKDDGIFRERHVLSRFLTISLTMINSWST
;
A
#
# COMPACT_ATOMS: atom_id res chain seq x y z
N MET A 1 -8.66 -0.07 0.81
CA MET A 1 -7.28 0.19 1.28
C MET A 1 -6.45 0.71 0.11
N CYS A 2 -5.42 1.54 0.32
CA CYS A 2 -4.55 1.97 -0.78
C CYS A 2 -3.27 1.15 -0.91
N TRP A 3 -2.63 1.20 -2.09
CA TRP A 3 -1.35 0.53 -2.36
C TRP A 3 -0.28 0.81 -1.32
N ALA A 4 0.04 2.07 -1.02
CA ALA A 4 1.12 2.40 -0.09
C ALA A 4 0.91 1.80 1.31
N HIS A 5 -0.32 1.85 1.84
CA HIS A 5 -0.67 1.27 3.13
C HIS A 5 -0.64 -0.26 3.10
N MET A 6 -1.19 -0.88 2.05
CA MET A 6 -1.15 -2.32 1.88
C MET A 6 0.31 -2.79 1.78
N LYS A 7 1.10 -2.19 0.88
CA LYS A 7 2.51 -2.48 0.62
C LYS A 7 3.31 -2.50 1.92
N LYS A 8 3.19 -1.46 2.74
CA LYS A 8 3.88 -1.36 4.03
C LYS A 8 3.50 -2.50 5.00
N LYS A 9 2.22 -2.85 5.08
CA LYS A 9 1.75 -3.96 5.94
C LYS A 9 2.26 -5.31 5.44
N VAL A 10 2.25 -5.53 4.12
CA VAL A 10 2.78 -6.74 3.50
C VAL A 10 4.29 -6.86 3.69
N GLU A 11 5.05 -5.77 3.49
CA GLU A 11 6.51 -5.75 3.72
C GLU A 11 6.85 -6.12 5.16
N ASN A 12 6.10 -5.59 6.15
CA ASN A 12 6.26 -5.96 7.55
C ASN A 12 5.90 -7.43 7.85
N ARG A 13 5.12 -8.10 7.00
CA ARG A 13 4.76 -9.52 7.20
C ARG A 13 5.73 -10.45 6.48
N ILE A 14 6.13 -10.09 5.26
CA ILE A 14 7.03 -10.86 4.39
C ILE A 14 8.45 -10.91 4.97
N CYS A 15 8.91 -9.86 5.65
CA CYS A 15 10.28 -9.81 6.22
C CYS A 15 10.54 -10.88 7.30
N HIS A 16 9.49 -11.55 7.79
CA HIS A 16 9.58 -12.67 8.73
C HIS A 16 9.74 -14.03 8.04
N LEU A 17 9.82 -14.09 6.71
CA LEU A 17 10.13 -15.31 5.99
C LEU A 17 11.64 -15.62 6.07
N ASP A 18 12.00 -16.88 6.28
CA ASP A 18 13.40 -17.31 6.46
C ASP A 18 14.28 -17.12 5.20
N ASN A 19 13.68 -16.89 4.04
CA ASN A 19 14.37 -16.81 2.76
C ASN A 19 14.11 -15.46 2.08
N LYS A 20 15.16 -14.63 2.02
CA LYS A 20 15.14 -13.31 1.39
C LYS A 20 14.88 -13.33 -0.11
N ASP A 21 15.28 -14.38 -0.83
CA ASP A 21 15.03 -14.48 -2.26
C ASP A 21 13.55 -14.75 -2.53
N ILE A 22 12.92 -15.60 -1.72
CA ILE A 22 11.47 -15.83 -1.75
C ILE A 22 10.70 -14.54 -1.43
N GLU A 23 11.14 -13.79 -0.41
CA GLU A 23 10.57 -12.47 -0.08
C GLU A 23 10.61 -11.52 -1.29
N LYS A 24 11.76 -11.41 -1.97
CA LYS A 24 11.91 -10.53 -3.14
C LYS A 24 11.01 -10.97 -4.29
N GLU A 25 10.92 -12.27 -4.55
CA GLU A 25 10.06 -12.82 -5.61
C GLU A 25 8.57 -12.61 -5.31
N LEU A 26 8.12 -12.90 -4.08
CA LEU A 26 6.75 -12.62 -3.65
C LEU A 26 6.41 -11.15 -3.84
N MET A 27 7.29 -10.26 -3.37
CA MET A 27 7.05 -8.83 -3.46
C MET A 27 7.06 -8.31 -4.90
N LYS A 28 7.86 -8.93 -5.79
CA LYS A 28 7.84 -8.65 -7.23
C LYS A 28 6.49 -9.03 -7.84
N ASP A 29 5.97 -10.20 -7.52
CA ASP A 29 4.66 -10.63 -8.03
C ASP A 29 3.50 -9.79 -7.47
N ILE A 30 3.56 -9.39 -6.20
CA ILE A 30 2.56 -8.50 -5.59
C ILE A 30 2.56 -7.12 -6.26
N LYS A 31 3.73 -6.60 -6.65
CA LYS A 31 3.82 -5.39 -7.48
C LYS A 31 3.20 -5.59 -8.85
N MET A 32 3.32 -6.77 -9.46
CA MET A 32 2.63 -7.05 -10.73
C MET A 32 1.11 -7.07 -10.56
N LEU A 33 0.59 -7.63 -9.46
CA LEU A 33 -0.84 -7.56 -9.14
C LEU A 33 -1.32 -6.11 -9.04
N HIS A 34 -0.53 -5.22 -8.42
CA HIS A 34 -0.88 -3.81 -8.29
C HIS A 34 -1.08 -3.13 -9.65
N LEU A 35 -0.28 -3.49 -10.65
CA LEU A 35 -0.38 -2.94 -12.02
C LEU A 35 -1.58 -3.46 -12.82
N SER A 36 -2.47 -4.24 -12.21
CA SER A 36 -3.69 -4.71 -12.89
C SER A 36 -4.55 -3.52 -13.32
N SER A 37 -4.90 -3.49 -14.60
CA SER A 37 -5.64 -2.39 -15.24
C SER A 37 -7.16 -2.44 -15.00
N SER A 38 -7.68 -3.56 -14.53
CA SER A 38 -9.11 -3.74 -14.27
C SER A 38 -9.36 -4.78 -13.19
N LYS A 39 -10.60 -4.82 -12.66
CA LYS A 39 -11.00 -5.82 -11.66
C LYS A 39 -10.93 -7.25 -12.19
N SER A 40 -11.26 -7.47 -13.47
CA SER A 40 -11.20 -8.81 -14.08
C SER A 40 -9.77 -9.29 -14.21
N VAL A 41 -8.86 -8.42 -14.67
CA VAL A 41 -7.42 -8.71 -14.75
C VAL A 41 -6.86 -8.98 -13.35
N PHE A 42 -7.22 -8.15 -12.36
CA PHE A 42 -6.77 -8.31 -10.98
C PHE A 42 -7.21 -9.65 -10.38
N LYS A 43 -8.48 -10.05 -10.55
CA LYS A 43 -8.99 -11.34 -10.06
C LYS A 43 -8.28 -12.52 -10.72
N LEU A 44 -8.11 -12.48 -12.04
CA LEU A 44 -7.41 -13.53 -12.77
C LEU A 44 -5.95 -13.63 -12.30
N ALA A 45 -5.24 -12.50 -12.24
CA ALA A 45 -3.85 -12.45 -11.79
C ALA A 45 -3.72 -12.93 -10.33
N SER A 46 -4.67 -12.59 -9.46
CA SER A 46 -4.72 -13.07 -8.07
C SER A 46 -4.87 -14.58 -7.99
N SER A 47 -5.75 -15.17 -8.82
CA SER A 47 -5.89 -16.63 -8.89
C SER A 47 -4.61 -17.33 -9.38
N LEU A 48 -3.92 -16.73 -10.36
CA LEU A 48 -2.65 -17.25 -10.88
C LEU A 48 -1.52 -17.10 -9.87
N PHE A 49 -1.50 -15.99 -9.12
CA PHE A 49 -0.57 -15.76 -8.01
C PHE A 49 -0.72 -16.86 -6.95
N MET A 50 -1.94 -17.10 -6.47
CA MET A 50 -2.22 -18.14 -5.48
C MET A 50 -1.84 -19.53 -6.01
N LYS A 51 -2.17 -19.83 -7.27
CA LYS A 51 -1.79 -21.09 -7.91
C LYS A 51 -0.27 -21.27 -7.98
N LYS A 52 0.46 -20.26 -8.45
CA LYS A 52 1.92 -20.27 -8.56
C LYS A 52 2.56 -20.55 -7.21
N TRP A 53 2.19 -19.81 -6.17
CA TRP A 53 2.85 -19.90 -4.87
C TRP A 53 2.46 -21.14 -4.07
N ASN A 54 1.24 -21.66 -4.25
CA ASN A 54 0.88 -22.97 -3.70
C ASN A 54 1.63 -24.12 -4.40
N MET A 55 1.82 -24.06 -5.73
CA MET A 55 2.56 -25.10 -6.47
C MET A 55 4.08 -25.03 -6.24
N ASN A 56 4.64 -23.82 -6.15
CA ASN A 56 6.08 -23.63 -5.96
C ASN A 56 6.56 -23.94 -4.55
N ASN A 57 5.66 -23.94 -3.54
CA ASN A 57 6.00 -24.35 -2.18
C ASN A 57 6.09 -25.89 -2.05
N LYS A 58 6.96 -26.53 -2.84
CA LYS A 58 7.15 -28.00 -2.87
C LYS A 58 7.50 -28.59 -1.51
N GLN A 59 8.24 -27.84 -0.70
CA GLN A 59 8.64 -28.24 0.67
C GLN A 59 7.54 -28.00 1.71
N LYS A 60 6.37 -27.49 1.30
CA LYS A 60 5.24 -27.10 2.18
C LYS A 60 5.71 -26.32 3.41
N LYS A 61 6.57 -25.32 3.20
CA LYS A 61 7.02 -24.47 4.30
C LYS A 61 5.82 -23.74 4.89
N GLN A 62 5.58 -23.97 6.18
CA GLN A 62 4.41 -23.44 6.87
C GLN A 62 4.39 -21.91 6.85
N SER A 63 5.54 -21.26 7.02
CA SER A 63 5.67 -19.80 6.98
C SER A 63 5.17 -19.17 5.67
N ILE A 64 5.40 -19.84 4.53
CA ILE A 64 4.89 -19.40 3.23
C ILE A 64 3.38 -19.62 3.15
N LEU A 65 2.87 -20.77 3.61
CA LEU A 65 1.43 -21.04 3.62
C LEU A 65 0.67 -20.05 4.51
N ASP A 66 1.21 -19.74 5.68
CA ASP A 66 0.64 -18.76 6.61
C ASP A 66 0.61 -17.37 5.98
N PHE A 67 1.67 -16.99 5.27
CA PHE A 67 1.70 -15.74 4.52
C PHE A 67 0.65 -15.72 3.41
N LEU A 68 0.52 -16.80 2.62
CA LEU A 68 -0.46 -16.88 1.53
C LEU A 68 -1.90 -16.81 2.06
N ASN A 69 -2.20 -17.52 3.15
CA ASN A 69 -3.50 -17.48 3.81
C ASN A 69 -3.81 -16.07 4.34
N TYR A 70 -2.83 -15.43 4.98
CA TYR A 70 -2.94 -14.03 5.39
C TYR A 70 -3.22 -13.12 4.20
N PHE A 71 -2.45 -13.28 3.11
CA PHE A 71 -2.54 -12.40 1.96
C PHE A 71 -3.88 -12.55 1.24
N ASP A 72 -4.38 -13.78 1.08
CA ASP A 72 -5.68 -14.05 0.47
C ASP A 72 -6.82 -13.42 1.29
N ASN A 73 -6.90 -13.76 2.58
CA ASN A 73 -7.98 -13.29 3.45
C ASN A 73 -7.99 -11.76 3.58
N GLU A 74 -6.83 -11.16 3.83
CA GLU A 74 -6.74 -9.73 4.13
C GLU A 74 -6.78 -8.87 2.85
N TRP A 75 -6.06 -9.28 1.80
CA TRP A 75 -5.75 -8.40 0.66
C TRP A 75 -6.41 -8.78 -0.65
N LEU A 76 -6.80 -10.04 -0.85
CA LEU A 76 -7.49 -10.47 -2.06
C LEU A 76 -9.00 -10.55 -1.88
N GLN A 77 -9.46 -10.95 -0.68
CA GLN A 77 -10.88 -11.10 -0.37
C GLN A 77 -11.47 -9.87 0.31
N SER A 78 -10.87 -9.41 1.42
CA SER A 78 -11.47 -8.37 2.26
C SER A 78 -11.15 -6.95 1.78
N ASN A 79 -9.91 -6.70 1.34
CA ASN A 79 -9.44 -5.36 1.00
C ASN A 79 -8.89 -5.26 -0.44
N ASP A 80 -9.60 -5.76 -1.45
CA ASP A 80 -9.11 -5.87 -2.85
C ASP A 80 -8.80 -4.55 -3.58
N GLY A 81 -9.17 -3.39 -3.01
CA GLY A 81 -9.12 -2.10 -3.70
C GLY A 81 -7.75 -1.39 -3.82
N TRP A 82 -6.64 -2.12 -3.92
CA TRP A 82 -5.28 -1.55 -3.96
C TRP A 82 -4.57 -1.64 -5.32
N TYR A 83 -5.20 -2.19 -6.36
CA TYR A 83 -4.67 -2.22 -7.73
C TYR A 83 -4.94 -0.89 -8.46
N GLU A 84 -4.07 -0.52 -9.42
CA GLU A 84 -4.12 0.77 -10.12
C GLU A 84 -5.44 0.98 -10.89
N GLY A 85 -5.90 -0.08 -11.57
CA GLY A 85 -7.12 -0.05 -12.37
C GLY A 85 -8.42 0.25 -11.61
N ILE A 86 -8.40 0.33 -10.28
CA ILE A 86 -9.58 0.75 -9.50
C ILE A 86 -9.83 2.25 -9.58
N GLN A 87 -8.77 3.04 -9.83
CA GLN A 87 -8.85 4.48 -10.01
C GLN A 87 -8.19 4.85 -11.34
N MET A 88 -8.96 4.69 -12.42
CA MET A 88 -8.51 4.82 -13.82
C MET A 88 -7.86 6.17 -14.18
N TYR A 89 -7.97 7.18 -13.30
CA TYR A 89 -7.47 8.55 -13.52
C TYR A 89 -6.73 9.15 -12.32
N ALA A 90 -6.46 8.35 -11.27
CA ALA A 90 -5.67 8.83 -10.14
C ALA A 90 -4.18 8.55 -10.41
N PRO A 91 -3.26 9.48 -10.09
CA PRO A 91 -1.84 9.23 -10.22
C PRO A 91 -1.41 8.04 -9.35
N SER A 92 -0.78 7.04 -9.96
CA SER A 92 -0.33 5.78 -9.33
C SER A 92 0.62 6.00 -8.14
N ARG A 93 1.32 7.13 -8.12
CA ARG A 93 2.20 7.53 -7.02
C ARG A 93 1.45 8.47 -6.08
N LYS A 94 1.04 7.94 -4.92
CA LYS A 94 0.57 8.68 -3.74
C LYS A 94 1.54 9.75 -3.20
N LYS A 95 2.70 9.90 -3.83
CA LYS A 95 3.70 10.94 -3.55
C LYS A 95 3.08 12.33 -3.46
N ALA A 96 2.09 12.67 -4.29
CA ALA A 96 1.45 13.98 -4.22
C ALA A 96 0.75 14.19 -2.86
N LEU A 97 -0.14 13.27 -2.47
CA LEU A 97 -0.86 13.37 -1.19
C LEU A 97 0.07 13.28 0.03
N GLU A 98 1.06 12.39 -0.01
CA GLU A 98 2.05 12.27 1.07
C GLU A 98 2.97 13.48 1.15
N ALA A 99 3.37 14.06 0.01
CA ALA A 99 4.14 15.31 -0.04
C ALA A 99 3.31 16.49 0.45
N THR A 100 2.03 16.60 0.06
CA THR A 100 1.10 17.61 0.57
C THR A 100 0.93 17.49 2.08
N ASN A 101 0.70 16.28 2.61
CA ASN A 101 0.62 16.05 4.05
C ASN A 101 1.93 16.37 4.78
N LYS A 102 3.06 16.13 4.13
CA LYS A 102 4.38 16.46 4.67
C LYS A 102 4.58 17.98 4.71
N ALA A 103 4.33 18.68 3.60
CA ALA A 103 4.39 20.15 3.52
C ALA A 103 3.49 20.79 4.58
N ILE A 104 2.25 20.31 4.75
CA ILE A 104 1.36 20.82 5.80
C ILE A 104 1.97 20.65 7.20
N LYS A 105 2.59 19.51 7.48
CA LYS A 105 3.19 19.21 8.79
C LYS A 105 4.48 19.98 9.03
N ASP A 106 5.27 20.18 8.00
CA ASP A 106 6.58 20.83 8.06
C ASP A 106 6.43 22.37 8.07
N ASP A 107 5.52 22.92 7.26
CA ASP A 107 5.33 24.38 7.11
C ASP A 107 4.35 24.98 8.13
N GLY A 108 3.34 24.20 8.55
CA GLY A 108 2.27 24.72 9.41
C GLY A 108 2.52 24.49 10.89
N ILE A 109 2.89 23.28 11.27
CA ILE A 109 2.66 22.82 12.64
C ILE A 109 3.96 22.42 13.34
N PHE A 110 5.05 22.19 12.59
CA PHE A 110 6.30 21.55 13.07
C PHE A 110 6.04 20.26 13.86
N ARG A 111 4.87 19.63 13.66
CA ARG A 111 4.34 18.53 14.48
C ARG A 111 4.17 18.84 15.97
N GLU A 112 4.14 20.11 16.36
CA GLU A 112 3.93 20.55 17.74
C GLU A 112 2.45 20.82 18.01
N ARG A 113 2.04 20.74 19.29
CA ARG A 113 0.71 21.18 19.71
C ARG A 113 0.70 22.69 19.89
N HIS A 114 -0.15 23.40 19.16
CA HIS A 114 -0.33 24.85 19.30
C HIS A 114 -1.55 25.17 20.17
N VAL A 115 -1.49 26.30 20.88
CA VAL A 115 -2.68 26.92 21.48
C VAL A 115 -3.65 27.34 20.38
N LEU A 116 -4.97 27.33 20.67
CA LEU A 116 -6.02 27.51 19.67
C LEU A 116 -5.85 28.76 18.81
N SER A 117 -5.51 29.91 19.43
CA SER A 117 -5.28 31.16 18.71
C SER A 117 -4.18 31.04 17.66
N ARG A 118 -3.04 30.44 18.04
CA ARG A 118 -1.91 30.23 17.14
C ARG A 118 -2.22 29.22 16.04
N PHE A 119 -2.97 28.16 16.35
CA PHE A 119 -3.43 27.20 15.35
C PHE A 119 -4.31 27.86 14.27
N LEU A 120 -5.25 28.72 14.67
CA LEU A 120 -6.12 29.44 13.73
C LEU A 120 -5.32 30.41 12.84
N THR A 121 -4.36 31.15 13.41
CA THR A 121 -3.48 32.04 12.63
C THR A 121 -2.70 31.27 11.59
N ILE A 122 -2.04 30.18 11.98
CA ILE A 122 -1.26 29.32 11.08
C ILE A 122 -2.16 28.76 9.97
N SER A 123 -3.33 28.23 10.33
CA SER A 123 -4.26 27.63 9.36
C SER A 123 -4.72 28.65 8.32
N LEU A 124 -5.03 29.87 8.73
CA LEU A 124 -5.42 30.96 7.83
C LEU A 124 -4.28 31.33 6.88
N THR A 125 -3.05 31.45 7.39
CA THR A 125 -1.86 31.74 6.56
C THR A 125 -1.62 30.64 5.52
N MET A 126 -1.78 29.37 5.89
CA MET A 126 -1.59 28.24 4.97
C MET A 126 -2.65 28.20 3.87
N ILE A 127 -3.93 28.46 4.21
CA ILE A 127 -4.99 28.52 3.20
C ILE A 127 -4.68 29.63 2.19
N ASN A 128 -4.36 30.83 2.68
CA ASN A 128 -4.06 31.99 1.83
C ASN A 128 -2.85 31.78 0.91
N SER A 129 -1.84 31.01 1.34
CA SER A 129 -0.68 30.73 0.49
C SER A 129 -0.93 29.64 -0.55
N TRP A 130 -1.93 28.78 -0.36
CA TRP A 130 -2.22 27.66 -1.25
C TRP A 130 -3.40 27.92 -2.19
N SER A 131 -4.25 28.91 -1.87
CA SER A 131 -5.46 29.23 -2.63
C SER A 131 -5.30 30.38 -3.62
N THR A 132 -4.07 30.79 -3.95
CA THR A 132 -3.76 31.75 -5.02
C THR A 132 -3.89 31.14 -6.41
#